data_AF-A0A662HJM0-F1
#
_entry.id   AF-A0A662HJM0-F1
#
_cell.length_a   1.000
_cell.length_b   1.000
_cell.length_c   1.000
_cell.angle_alpha   90.00
_cell.angle_beta   90.00
_cell.angle_gamma   90.00
#
_symmetry.space_group_name_H-M   'P 1'
#
loop_
_entity.id
_entity.type
_entity.pdbx_description
1 polymer ?
#
loop_
_entity_poly.entity_id
_entity_poly.type
_entity_poly.pdbx_seq_one_letter_code
_entity_poly.pdbx_strand_id
1 'polypeptide(L)'
;MRVEHSKAFKQLMGEGILATMRNFPYKVNSIVKIYHRGKYVGKAIVDDVVPVTKHNLEYFVGASGFNTVEEWVSEAKKLNKGKIPKYIVYLSLIPNKVIK
;
A
#
# COMPACT_ATOMS: atom_id res chain seq x y z
N MET A 1 6.66 -2.07 -6.77
CA MET A 1 6.41 -1.85 -5.35
C MET A 1 6.40 -3.19 -4.64
N ARG A 2 7.12 -3.29 -3.51
CA ARG A 2 7.12 -4.49 -2.66
C ARG A 2 6.04 -4.35 -1.58
N VAL A 3 5.28 -5.41 -1.33
CA VAL A 3 4.25 -5.50 -0.28
C VAL A 3 4.59 -6.71 0.56
N GLU A 4 5.46 -6.54 1.56
CA GLU A 4 6.03 -7.68 2.31
C GLU A 4 5.19 -8.11 3.52
N HIS A 5 4.48 -7.18 4.16
CA HIS A 5 3.65 -7.50 5.31
C HIS A 5 2.42 -8.31 4.88
N SER A 6 2.17 -9.43 5.55
CA SER A 6 1.11 -10.38 5.18
C SER A 6 -0.29 -9.75 5.22
N LYS A 7 -0.59 -8.91 6.21
CA LYS A 7 -1.87 -8.20 6.30
C LYS A 7 -2.12 -7.26 5.11
N ALA A 8 -1.15 -6.41 4.78
CA ALA A 8 -1.23 -5.52 3.63
C ALA A 8 -1.33 -6.28 2.31
N PHE A 9 -0.64 -7.42 2.19
CA PHE A 9 -0.76 -8.28 1.02
C PHE A 9 -2.15 -8.92 0.91
N LYS A 10 -2.71 -9.45 2.01
CA LYS A 10 -4.07 -10.00 2.05
C LYS A 10 -5.11 -8.96 1.69
N GLN A 11 -4.99 -7.74 2.23
CA GLN A 11 -5.84 -6.60 1.88
C GLN A 11 -5.84 -6.35 0.37
N LEU A 12 -4.65 -6.21 -0.23
CA LEU A 12 -4.53 -5.94 -1.66
C LEU A 12 -5.13 -7.06 -2.51
N MET A 13 -4.89 -8.32 -2.15
CA MET A 13 -5.37 -9.46 -2.93
C MET A 13 -6.86 -9.76 -2.71
N GLY A 14 -7.40 -9.46 -1.53
CA GLY A 14 -8.81 -9.70 -1.18
C GLY A 14 -9.73 -8.60 -1.68
N GLU A 15 -9.37 -7.34 -1.39
CA GLU A 15 -10.21 -6.18 -1.71
C GLU A 15 -9.82 -5.50 -3.03
N GLY A 16 -8.69 -5.88 -3.62
CA GLY A 16 -8.17 -5.26 -4.84
C GLY A 16 -7.56 -3.87 -4.63
N ILE A 17 -7.58 -3.34 -3.41
CA ILE A 17 -7.08 -2.00 -3.06
C ILE A 17 -6.11 -2.05 -1.90
N LEU A 18 -5.20 -1.06 -1.83
CA LEU A 18 -4.27 -0.94 -0.71
C LEU A 18 -3.85 0.53 -0.48
N ALA A 19 -3.95 0.99 0.76
CA ALA A 19 -3.21 2.14 1.26
C ALA A 19 -1.89 1.69 1.90
N THR A 20 -0.75 2.24 1.46
CA THR A 20 0.55 1.83 1.99
C THR A 20 1.52 3.01 2.13
N MET A 21 2.28 3.03 3.24
CA MET A 21 3.21 4.12 3.52
C MET A 21 4.54 3.95 2.75
N ARG A 22 5.04 5.03 2.14
CA ARG A 22 6.25 5.07 1.30
C ARG A 22 7.06 6.34 1.51
N ASN A 23 8.37 6.24 1.25
CA ASN A 23 9.29 7.39 1.26
C ASN A 23 9.48 8.02 -0.13
N PHE A 24 8.99 7.35 -1.17
CA PHE A 24 9.06 7.83 -2.55
C PHE A 24 7.68 8.37 -2.97
N PRO A 25 7.60 9.59 -3.53
CA PRO A 25 6.35 10.15 -4.06
C PRO A 25 6.06 9.50 -5.41
N TYR A 26 5.24 8.44 -5.40
CA TYR A 26 4.78 7.83 -6.64
C TYR A 26 3.98 8.83 -7.47
N LYS A 27 3.95 8.64 -8.79
CA LYS A 27 3.13 9.48 -9.67
C LYS A 27 1.70 8.91 -9.71
N VAL A 28 0.71 9.75 -9.43
CA VAL A 28 -0.71 9.40 -9.62
C VAL A 28 -0.96 8.97 -11.08
N ASN A 29 -1.84 8.00 -11.29
CA ASN A 29 -2.12 7.32 -12.56
C ASN A 29 -0.96 6.51 -13.16
N SER A 30 0.13 6.29 -12.42
CA SER A 30 1.21 5.42 -12.89
C SER A 30 0.92 3.95 -12.58
N ILE A 31 1.40 3.07 -13.45
CA ILE A 31 1.33 1.62 -13.26
C ILE A 31 2.58 1.13 -12.53
N VAL A 32 2.39 0.39 -11.45
CA VAL A 32 3.46 -0.24 -10.67
C VAL A 32 3.35 -1.76 -10.72
N LYS A 33 4.48 -2.44 -10.90
CA LYS A 33 4.56 -3.90 -10.69
C LYS A 33 4.51 -4.19 -9.18
N ILE A 34 3.67 -5.11 -8.74
CA ILE A 34 3.57 -5.54 -7.35
C ILE A 34 4.37 -6.83 -7.15
N TYR A 35 5.10 -6.88 -6.03
CA TYR A 35 5.85 -8.05 -5.60
C TYR A 35 5.54 -8.38 -4.14
N HIS A 36 5.50 -9.67 -3.82
CA HIS A 36 5.39 -10.18 -2.45
C HIS A 36 6.46 -11.27 -2.25
N ARG A 37 7.30 -11.14 -1.21
CA ARG A 37 8.39 -12.08 -0.91
C ARG A 37 9.27 -12.37 -2.12
N GLY A 38 9.61 -11.31 -2.85
CA GLY A 38 10.42 -11.37 -4.07
C GLY A 38 9.70 -11.89 -5.33
N LYS A 39 8.47 -12.42 -5.23
CA LYS A 39 7.71 -12.94 -6.37
C LYS A 39 6.82 -11.86 -6.97
N TYR A 40 6.78 -11.79 -8.31
CA TYR A 40 5.83 -10.93 -9.02
C TYR A 40 4.41 -11.46 -8.86
N VAL A 41 3.46 -10.58 -8.53
CA VAL A 41 2.05 -10.96 -8.29
C VAL A 41 1.07 -10.26 -9.24
N GLY A 42 1.45 -9.12 -9.83
CA GLY A 42 0.56 -8.38 -10.72
C GLY A 42 0.96 -6.93 -10.92
N LYS A 43 0.06 -6.15 -11.51
CA LYS A 43 0.20 -4.70 -11.68
C LYS A 43 -0.90 -3.99 -10.92
N ALA A 44 -0.61 -2.78 -10.47
CA ALA A 44 -1.58 -1.88 -9.86
C ALA A 44 -1.43 -0.47 -10.44
N ILE A 45 -2.51 0.29 -10.42
CA ILE A 45 -2.50 1.73 -10.69
C ILE A 45 -2.35 2.48 -9.36
N VAL A 46 -1.56 3.55 -9.35
CA VAL A 46 -1.47 4.47 -8.22
C VAL A 46 -2.61 5.48 -8.36
N ASP A 47 -3.62 5.36 -7.51
CA ASP A 47 -4.82 6.19 -7.58
C ASP A 47 -4.64 7.51 -6.82
N ASP A 48 -3.90 7.50 -5.71
CA ASP A 48 -3.64 8.71 -4.93
C ASP A 48 -2.31 8.64 -4.16
N VAL A 49 -1.73 9.81 -3.87
CA VAL A 49 -0.53 9.99 -3.06
C VAL A 49 -0.69 11.22 -2.18
N VAL A 50 -0.81 11.00 -0.88
CA VAL A 50 -1.01 12.06 0.11
C VAL A 50 0.10 12.07 1.17
N PRO A 51 0.39 13.19 1.84
CA PRO A 51 1.34 13.19 2.95
C PRO A 51 0.82 12.35 4.13
N VAL A 52 1.74 11.78 4.91
CA VAL A 52 1.39 11.13 6.17
C VAL A 52 1.04 12.20 7.21
N THR A 53 -0.26 12.33 7.49
CA THR A 53 -0.82 13.17 8.55
C THR A 53 -1.77 12.33 9.39
N LYS A 54 -2.11 12.78 10.60
CA LYS A 54 -3.08 12.07 11.46
C LYS A 54 -4.41 11.85 10.73
N HIS A 55 -4.93 12.90 10.11
CA HIS A 55 -6.18 12.84 9.34
C HIS A 55 -6.13 11.80 8.21
N ASN A 56 -5.07 11.80 7.41
CA ASN A 56 -4.95 10.84 6.31
C ASN A 56 -4.75 9.40 6.82
N LEU A 57 -4.06 9.21 7.93
CA LEU A 57 -3.92 7.89 8.54
C LEU A 57 -5.27 7.34 9.00
N GLU A 58 -6.07 8.16 9.68
CA GLU A 58 -7.43 7.79 10.11
C GLU A 58 -8.33 7.47 8.93
N TYR A 59 -8.24 8.25 7.85
CA TYR A 59 -9.02 8.02 6.64
C TYR A 59 -8.65 6.72 5.91
N PHE A 60 -7.36 6.43 5.77
CA PHE A 60 -6.88 5.32 4.94
C PHE A 60 -6.64 4.00 5.69
N VAL A 61 -6.75 3.97 7.03
CA VAL A 61 -6.44 2.76 7.81
C VAL A 61 -7.24 1.54 7.36
N GLY A 62 -8.52 1.72 7.01
CA GLY A 62 -9.38 0.63 6.53
C GLY A 62 -8.89 -0.02 5.24
N ALA A 63 -8.14 0.70 4.41
CA ALA A 63 -7.54 0.17 3.19
C ALA A 63 -6.10 -0.33 3.37
N SER A 64 -5.55 -0.28 4.59
CA SER A 64 -4.15 -0.66 4.85
C SER A 64 -3.93 -2.14 5.14
N GLY A 65 -5.01 -2.85 5.50
CA GLY A 65 -5.00 -4.21 6.03
C GLY A 65 -4.77 -4.30 7.54
N PHE A 66 -4.62 -3.17 8.24
CA PHE A 66 -4.48 -3.09 9.68
C PHE A 66 -5.77 -2.59 10.34
N ASN A 67 -5.96 -2.94 11.62
CA ASN A 67 -7.21 -2.61 12.31
C ASN A 67 -7.18 -1.20 12.93
N THR A 68 -6.00 -0.68 13.25
CA THR A 68 -5.84 0.62 13.89
C THR A 68 -4.67 1.41 13.29
N VAL A 69 -4.72 2.74 13.45
CA VAL A 69 -3.66 3.64 12.98
C VAL A 69 -2.35 3.35 13.71
N GLU A 70 -2.42 3.05 15.01
CA GLU A 70 -1.26 2.76 15.85
C GLU A 70 -0.54 1.50 15.37
N GLU A 71 -1.31 0.44 15.05
CA GLU A 71 -0.76 -0.80 14.49
C GLU A 71 -0.07 -0.52 13.15
N TRP A 72 -0.75 0.18 12.25
CA TRP A 72 -0.24 0.48 10.93
C TRP A 72 1.05 1.31 10.98
N VAL A 73 1.08 2.36 11.81
CA VAL A 73 2.25 3.22 12.01
C VAL A 73 3.40 2.45 12.66
N SER A 74 3.11 1.59 13.65
CA SER A 74 4.11 0.76 14.32
C SER A 74 4.83 -0.16 13.34
N GLU A 75 4.06 -0.91 12.52
CA GLU A 75 4.63 -1.80 11.50
C GLU A 75 5.36 -1.02 10.40
N ALA A 76 4.83 0.13 9.97
CA ALA A 76 5.52 0.99 9.02
C ALA A 76 6.88 1.47 9.55
N LYS A 77 6.96 1.87 10.83
CA LYS A 77 8.21 2.27 11.48
C LYS A 77 9.21 1.11 11.57
N LYS A 78 8.77 -0.09 11.96
CA LYS A 78 9.63 -1.30 12.02
C LYS A 78 10.31 -1.56 10.67
N LEU A 79 9.55 -1.46 9.57
CA LEU A 79 10.06 -1.66 8.21
C LEU A 79 10.97 -0.52 7.71
N ASN A 80 10.91 0.66 8.33
CA ASN A 80 11.61 1.87 7.88
C ASN A 80 12.61 2.39 8.92
N LYS A 81 13.28 1.48 9.64
CA LYS A 81 14.35 1.80 10.60
C LYS A 81 13.88 2.79 11.68
N GLY A 82 12.67 2.60 12.18
CA GLY A 82 12.04 3.42 13.22
C GLY A 82 11.40 4.73 12.71
N LYS A 83 11.57 5.08 11.43
CA LYS A 83 11.03 6.32 10.86
C LYS A 83 9.68 6.10 10.23
N ILE A 84 8.77 7.06 10.39
CA ILE A 84 7.51 7.05 9.66
C ILE A 84 7.77 7.45 8.20
N PRO A 85 7.23 6.73 7.21
CA PRO A 85 7.37 7.15 5.82
C PRO A 85 6.64 8.47 5.55
N LYS A 86 7.02 9.15 4.46
CA LYS A 86 6.52 10.51 4.14
C LYS A 86 5.14 10.55 3.50
N TYR A 87 4.78 9.50 2.75
CA TYR A 87 3.57 9.47 1.92
C TYR A 87 2.72 8.25 2.20
N ILE A 88 1.40 8.38 2.09
CA ILE A 88 0.48 7.27 1.90
C ILE A 88 0.21 7.17 0.40
N VAL A 89 0.42 5.98 -0.16
CA VAL A 89 0.14 5.66 -1.55
C VAL A 89 -1.07 4.74 -1.58
N TYR A 90 -2.14 5.20 -2.21
CA TYR A 90 -3.35 4.43 -2.43
C TYR A 90 -3.31 3.84 -3.85
N LEU A 91 -3.58 2.54 -3.98
CA LEU A 91 -3.46 1.81 -5.24
C LEU A 91 -4.55 0.76 -5.40
N SER A 92 -4.93 0.51 -6.65
CA SER A 92 -5.88 -0.53 -7.05
C SER A 92 -5.20 -1.52 -7.99
N LEU A 93 -5.44 -2.82 -7.79
CA LEU A 93 -5.00 -3.86 -8.72
C LEU A 93 -5.61 -3.62 -10.09
N ILE A 94 -4.78 -3.75 -11.13
CA ILE A 94 -5.27 -3.80 -12.50
C ILE A 94 -5.73 -5.24 -12.73
N PRO A 95 -7.01 -5.47 -13.04
CA PRO A 95 -7.50 -6.81 -13.34
C PRO A 95 -6.65 -7.38 -14.48
N ASN A 96 -6.04 -8.53 -14.27
CA ASN A 96 -5.52 -9.29 -15.40
C ASN A 96 -6.76 -9.68 -16.21
N LYS A 97 -6.94 -9.09 -17.40
CA LYS A 97 -7.88 -9.65 -18.39
C LYS A 97 -7.44 -11.09 -18.60
N VAL A 98 -8.16 -12.03 -18.00
CA VAL A 98 -8.16 -13.40 -18.50
C VAL A 98 -8.79 -13.27 -19.88
N ILE A 99 -7.97 -13.30 -20.92
CA ILE A 99 -8.46 -13.61 -22.26
C ILE A 99 -8.99 -15.04 -22.10
N LYS A 100 -10.31 -15.15 -21.97
CA LYS A 100 -11.01 -16.42 -22.09
C LYS A 100 -10.95 -16.89 -23.53
#